data_AF-A0A6V7M7N6-F1
#
_entry.id   AF-A0A6V7M7N6-F1
#
_cell.length_a   1.000
_cell.length_b   1.000
_cell.length_c   1.000
_cell.angle_alpha   90.00
_cell.angle_beta   90.00
_cell.angle_gamma   90.00
#
_symmetry.space_group_name_H-M   'P 1'
#
loop_
_entity.id
_entity.type
_entity.pdbx_description
1 polymer ?
#
loop_
_entity_poly.entity_id
_entity_poly.type
_entity_poly.pdbx_seq_one_letter_code
_entity_poly.pdbx_strand_id
1 'polypeptide(L)' 'GEATLWSEQVDSTSVDSRLWPRSAAMAERLWAEPDASWIHAEQRMLRHRERLVQRGIFADSLEPEWCLQNQGSCYL' A
#
# COMPACT_ATOMS: atom_id res chain seq x y z
N GLY A 1 3.69 -10.18 -13.72
CA GLY A 1 4.11 -10.71 -12.41
C GLY A 1 2.89 -11.03 -11.57
N GLU A 2 3.07 -11.69 -10.43
CA GLU A 2 1.99 -12.02 -9.47
C GLU A 2 2.38 -11.70 -8.02
N ALA A 3 1.42 -11.24 -7.20
CA ALA A 3 1.53 -11.19 -5.74
C ALA A 3 0.71 -12.34 -5.16
N THR A 4 1.37 -13.42 -4.76
CA THR A 4 0.72 -14.61 -4.22
C THR A 4 0.50 -14.48 -2.72
N LEU A 5 -0.75 -14.66 -2.25
CA LEU A 5 -1.09 -14.74 -0.84
C LEU A 5 -1.47 -16.18 -0.47
N TRP A 6 -0.49 -16.92 0.05
CA TRP A 6 -0.76 -18.23 0.64
C TRP A 6 -1.64 -18.10 1.89
N SER A 7 -2.59 -19.03 2.05
CA SER A 7 -3.75 -18.86 2.93
C SER A 7 -3.70 -19.73 4.20
N GLU A 8 -2.53 -20.25 4.58
CA GLU A 8 -2.38 -21.06 5.80
C GLU A 8 -2.72 -20.27 7.07
N GLN A 9 -2.58 -18.94 7.03
CA GLN A 9 -2.89 -18.01 8.13
C GLN A 9 -3.70 -16.80 7.64
N VAL A 10 -4.53 -17.02 6.61
CA VAL A 10 -5.39 -15.97 6.03
C VAL A 10 -6.81 -16.51 5.94
N ASP A 11 -7.75 -15.66 6.33
CA ASP A 11 -9.17 -15.90 6.24
C ASP A 11 -9.89 -14.64 5.74
N SER A 12 -11.22 -14.67 5.71
CA SER A 12 -12.05 -13.53 5.31
C SER A 12 -11.84 -12.26 6.15
N THR A 13 -11.33 -12.39 7.38
CA THR A 13 -11.14 -11.23 8.28
C THR A 13 -9.81 -10.53 8.03
N SER A 14 -8.83 -11.24 7.47
CA SER A 14 -7.46 -10.78 7.32
C SER A 14 -7.02 -10.61 5.86
N VAL A 15 -7.79 -11.10 4.90
CA VAL A 15 -7.44 -11.06 3.47
C VAL A 15 -7.16 -9.63 2.97
N ASP A 16 -7.97 -8.66 3.38
CA ASP A 16 -7.86 -7.28 2.92
C ASP A 16 -6.57 -6.61 3.41
N SER A 17 -6.27 -6.71 4.70
CA SER A 17 -5.07 -6.11 5.29
C SER A 17 -3.80 -6.82 4.82
N ARG A 18 -3.88 -8.12 4.52
CA ARG A 18 -2.76 -8.85 3.95
C ARG A 18 -2.49 -8.45 2.49
N LEU A 19 -3.51 -8.22 1.67
CA LEU A 19 -3.33 -7.83 0.27
C LEU A 19 -2.98 -6.34 0.12
N TRP A 20 -3.70 -5.47 0.81
CA TRP A 20 -3.67 -4.04 0.60
C TRP A 20 -2.97 -3.31 1.73
N PRO A 21 -2.14 -2.28 1.45
CA PRO A 21 -1.91 -1.64 0.15
C PRO A 21 -0.75 -2.26 -0.67
N ARG A 22 -0.11 -3.33 -0.18
CA ARG A 22 1.11 -3.90 -0.79
C ARG A 22 0.92 -4.29 -2.27
N SER A 23 -0.21 -4.88 -2.62
CA SER A 23 -0.54 -5.22 -4.01
C SER A 23 -0.63 -4.00 -4.94
N ALA A 24 -0.91 -2.79 -4.41
CA ALA A 24 -0.90 -1.57 -5.21
C ALA A 24 0.52 -1.16 -5.65
N ALA A 25 1.54 -1.45 -4.83
CA ALA A 25 2.94 -1.22 -5.20
C ALA A 25 3.34 -2.11 -6.38
N MET A 26 2.91 -3.37 -6.34
CA MET A 26 3.11 -4.29 -7.46
C MET A 26 2.33 -3.87 -8.71
N ALA A 27 1.10 -3.41 -8.56
CA ALA A 27 0.28 -2.90 -9.66
C ALA A 27 1.00 -1.76 -10.40
N GLU A 28 1.58 -0.80 -9.68
CA GLU A 28 2.41 0.26 -10.28
C GLU A 28 3.62 -0.30 -11.02
N ARG A 29 4.37 -1.19 -10.37
CA ARG A 29 5.59 -1.73 -10.97
C ARG A 29 5.33 -2.43 -12.29
N LEU A 30 4.22 -3.16 -12.41
CA LEU A 30 3.82 -3.83 -13.64
C LEU A 30 3.12 -2.92 -14.66
N TRP A 31 2.46 -1.86 -14.21
CA TRP A 31 1.71 -0.95 -15.08
C TRP A 31 2.61 0.08 -15.77
N ALA A 32 3.52 0.69 -15.01
CA ALA A 32 4.32 1.83 -15.47
C ALA A 32 5.82 1.53 -15.55
N GLU A 33 6.28 0.44 -14.92
CA GLU A 33 7.69 0.05 -14.83
C GLU A 33 8.63 1.24 -14.53
N PRO A 34 8.39 2.02 -13.46
CA PRO A 34 9.14 3.25 -13.20
C PRO A 34 10.61 2.94 -12.88
N ASP A 35 11.52 3.76 -13.41
CA ASP A 35 12.95 3.71 -13.08
C ASP A 35 13.25 4.21 -11.65
N ALA A 36 12.35 5.02 -11.11
CA ALA A 36 12.46 5.60 -9.77
C ALA A 36 12.14 4.58 -8.66
N SER A 37 12.81 4.74 -7.51
CA SER A 37 12.57 3.92 -6.30
C SER A 37 11.30 4.33 -5.56
N TRP A 38 10.91 3.53 -4.56
CA TRP A 38 9.71 3.68 -3.74
C TRP A 38 9.60 5.04 -3.02
N ILE A 39 10.72 5.69 -2.71
CA ILE A 39 10.75 7.01 -2.04
C ILE A 39 9.96 8.04 -2.85
N HIS A 40 10.06 8.00 -4.18
CA HIS A 40 9.30 8.90 -5.06
C HIS A 40 7.82 8.53 -5.16
N ALA A 41 7.46 7.30 -4.77
CA ALA A 41 6.10 6.79 -4.77
C ALA A 41 5.43 6.80 -3.37
N GLU A 42 6.16 7.16 -2.32
CA GLU A 42 5.70 7.11 -0.93
C GLU A 42 4.38 7.86 -0.73
N GLN A 43 4.35 9.16 -1.03
CA GLN A 43 3.18 9.99 -0.79
C GLN A 43 1.94 9.55 -1.56
N ARG A 44 2.12 9.07 -2.80
CA ARG A 44 1.03 8.54 -3.61
C ARG A 44 0.56 7.17 -3.11
N MET A 45 1.45 6.36 -2.55
CA MET A 45 1.10 5.10 -1.88
C MET A 45 0.24 5.37 -0.64
N LEU A 46 0.65 6.32 0.22
CA LEU A 46 -0.11 6.71 1.43
C LEU A 46 -1.52 7.21 1.05
N ARG A 47 -1.63 8.09 0.06
CA ARG A 47 -2.94 8.56 -0.44
C ARG A 47 -3.78 7.43 -1.04
N HIS A 48 -3.16 6.50 -1.74
CA HIS A 48 -3.86 5.36 -2.34
C HIS A 48 -4.41 4.42 -1.27
N ARG A 49 -3.66 4.19 -0.18
CA ARG A 49 -4.13 3.42 0.98
C ARG A 49 -5.40 4.04 1.56
N GLU A 50 -5.43 5.35 1.78
CA GLU A 50 -6.64 6.04 2.28
C GLU A 50 -7.82 5.94 1.31
N ARG A 51 -7.57 5.98 0.00
CA ARG A 51 -8.61 5.75 -1.01
C ARG A 51 -9.20 4.34 -0.94
N LEU A 52 -8.41 3.32 -0.62
CA LEU A 52 -8.89 1.95 -0.43
C LEU A 52 -9.79 1.86 0.81
N VAL A 53 -9.37 2.46 1.92
CA VAL A 53 -10.17 2.52 3.16
C VAL A 53 -11.50 3.24 2.93
N GLN A 54 -11.50 4.39 2.23
CA GLN A 54 -12.72 5.11 1.86
C GLN A 54 -13.69 4.29 0.99
N ARG A 55 -13.19 3.24 0.32
CA ARG A 55 -14.00 2.30 -0.48
C ARG A 55 -14.45 1.07 0.29
N GLY A 56 -14.19 1.01 1.60
CA GLY A 56 -14.57 -0.12 2.45
C GLY A 56 -13.59 -1.30 2.40
N ILE A 57 -12.39 -1.12 1.83
CA ILE A 57 -11.34 -2.16 1.84
C ILE A 57 -10.49 -1.96 3.10
N PHE A 58 -10.33 -3.01 3.90
CA PHE A 58 -9.58 -2.93 5.16
C PHE A 58 -8.06 -3.03 4.93
N ALA A 59 -7.51 -2.04 4.22
CA ALA A 59 -6.08 -1.97 3.90
C ALA A 59 -5.22 -1.70 5.14
N ASP A 60 -4.06 -2.35 5.23
CA ASP A 60 -3.12 -2.19 6.32
C ASP A 60 -2.56 -0.76 6.40
N SER A 61 -2.19 -0.34 7.60
CA SER A 61 -1.55 0.96 7.83
C SER A 61 -0.06 0.88 7.50
N LEU A 62 0.45 1.86 6.74
CA LEU A 62 1.88 1.95 6.42
C LEU A 62 2.64 2.84 7.41
N GLU A 63 2.08 4.01 7.71
CA GLU A 63 2.70 5.05 8.53
C GLU A 63 1.65 5.76 9.39
N PRO A 64 2.07 6.50 10.43
CA PRO A 64 1.19 7.45 11.11
C PRO A 64 0.55 8.43 10.12
N GLU A 65 -0.72 8.78 10.32
CA GLU A 65 -1.42 9.76 9.47
C GLU A 65 -0.68 11.10 9.39
N TRP A 66 0.07 11.45 10.44
CA TRP A 66 0.91 12.64 10.47
C TRP A 66 1.93 12.68 9.31
N CYS A 67 2.46 11.54 8.87
CA CYS A 67 3.40 11.45 7.74
C CYS A 67 2.75 11.75 6.39
N LEU A 68 1.46 11.39 6.24
CA LEU A 68 0.65 11.77 5.07
C LEU A 68 0.37 13.28 5.05
N GLN A 69 0.15 13.88 6.23
CA GLN A 69 -0.16 15.30 6.36
C GLN A 69 1.10 16.19 6.26
N ASN A 70 2.27 15.68 6.66
CA ASN A 70 3.53 16.42 6.76
C ASN A 70 4.61 15.76 5.89
N GLN A 71 4.44 15.85 4.56
CA GLN A 71 5.36 15.26 3.59
C GLN A 71 6.83 15.61 3.88
N GLY A 72 7.70 14.59 3.83
CA GLY A 72 9.15 14.72 4.06
C GLY A 72 9.55 14.79 5.54
N SER A 73 8.61 14.68 6.46
CA SER A 73 8.89 14.71 7.90
C SER A 73 9.07 13.34 8.54
N CYS A 74 8.70 12.27 7.83
CA CYS A 74 8.96 10.88 8.21
C CYS A 74 10.01 10.32 7.25
N TYR A 75 11.23 10.19 7.73
CA TYR A 75 12.37 9.67 6.98
C TYR A 75 13.27 8.84 7.89
N LEU A 76 14.05 7.93 7.30
CA LEU A 76 15.11 7.19 7.97
C LEU A 76 16.47 7.85 7.71
#